data_AF-A0A2G6UND7-F1
#
_entry.id   AF-A0A2G6UND7-F1
#
_cell.length_a   1.000
_cell.length_b   1.000
_cell.length_c   1.000
_cell.angle_alpha   90.00
_cell.angle_beta   90.00
_cell.angle_gamma   90.00
#
_symmetry.space_group_name_H-M   'P 1'
#
loop_
_entity.id
_entity.type
_entity.pdbx_description
1 polymer ?
#
loop_
_entity_poly.entity_id
_entity_poly.type
_entity_poly.pdbx_seq_one_letter_code
_entity_poly.pdbx_strand_id
1 'polypeptide(L)'
;MQKEKLRVIRKQKGYTQQQIADIIATDVSNYSRKESGDVRIIKDEWDKIARFLDVTIEDIYEEEEAKVVVNYDHPVFNDSSSGNGTMTQFHNISASIIQSLQDYIALLKEENERLKEELKTPKARR
;
A
#
# COMPACT_ATOMS: atom_id res chain seq x y z
N MET A 1 -9.07 -5.30 3.25
CA MET A 1 -9.93 -6.16 4.08
C MET A 1 -10.83 -5.26 4.89
N GLN A 2 -12.12 -5.57 5.02
CA GLN A 2 -13.06 -4.78 5.84
C GLN A 2 -12.60 -4.76 7.31
N LYS A 3 -12.70 -3.60 7.97
CA LYS A 3 -12.34 -3.42 9.39
C LYS A 3 -13.49 -3.90 10.27
N GLU A 4 -13.68 -5.22 10.35
CA GLU A 4 -14.81 -5.84 11.04
C GLU A 4 -14.80 -5.58 12.55
N LYS A 5 -13.64 -5.56 13.22
CA LYS A 5 -13.57 -5.22 14.65
C LYS A 5 -14.11 -3.83 14.94
N LEU A 6 -13.62 -2.83 14.18
CA LEU A 6 -14.06 -1.45 14.27
C LEU A 6 -15.58 -1.34 14.01
N ARG A 7 -16.05 -1.99 12.94
CA ARG A 7 -17.46 -1.97 12.54
C ARG A 7 -18.38 -2.56 13.60
N VAL A 8 -18.00 -3.70 14.19
CA VAL A 8 -18.77 -4.38 15.24
C VAL A 8 -18.85 -3.50 16.49
N ILE A 9 -17.72 -3.00 16.99
CA ILE A 9 -17.69 -2.16 18.19
C ILE A 9 -18.50 -0.87 17.98
N ARG A 10 -18.36 -0.22 16.83
CA ARG A 10 -19.15 0.98 16.49
C ARG A 10 -20.65 0.71 16.55
N LYS A 11 -21.10 -0.38 15.94
CA LYS A 11 -22.52 -0.78 15.95
C LYS A 11 -23.01 -1.17 17.34
N GLN A 12 -22.21 -1.91 18.10
CA GLN A 12 -22.53 -2.28 19.48
C GLN A 12 -22.71 -1.05 20.38
N LYS A 13 -21.89 -0.01 20.19
CA LYS A 13 -22.01 1.27 20.91
C LYS A 13 -23.06 2.21 20.31
N GLY A 14 -23.75 1.82 19.23
CA GLY A 14 -24.85 2.59 18.64
C GLY A 14 -24.42 3.82 17.83
N TYR A 15 -23.14 3.92 17.44
CA TYR A 15 -22.63 5.06 16.69
C TYR A 15 -22.83 4.90 15.18
N THR A 16 -23.17 6.01 14.53
CA THR A 16 -23.28 6.10 13.07
C THR A 16 -21.91 6.36 12.44
N GLN A 17 -21.80 6.09 11.13
CA GLN A 17 -20.60 6.42 10.36
C GLN A 17 -20.35 7.95 10.32
N GLN A 18 -21.42 8.76 10.31
CA GLN A 18 -21.32 10.22 10.40
C GLN A 18 -20.62 10.67 11.67
N GLN A 19 -21.03 10.12 12.82
CA GLN A 19 -20.43 10.52 14.11
C GLN A 19 -18.94 10.20 14.18
N ILE A 20 -18.48 9.09 13.60
CA ILE A 20 -17.05 8.81 13.55
C ILE A 20 -16.33 9.74 12.57
N ALA A 21 -16.95 10.00 11.40
CA ALA A 21 -16.40 10.90 10.41
C ALA A 21 -16.18 12.31 10.97
N ASP A 22 -17.13 12.82 11.75
CA ASP A 22 -17.05 14.13 12.42
C ASP A 22 -15.85 14.21 13.37
N ILE A 23 -15.58 13.14 14.14
CA ILE A 23 -14.48 13.07 15.11
C ILE A 23 -13.10 13.06 14.44
N ILE A 24 -12.98 12.43 13.29
CA ILE A 24 -11.73 12.41 12.52
C ILE A 24 -11.67 13.51 11.45
N ALA A 25 -12.61 14.46 11.47
CA ALA A 25 -12.69 15.60 10.56
C ALA A 25 -12.68 15.19 9.07
N THR A 26 -13.53 14.24 8.71
CA THR A 26 -13.72 13.77 7.32
C THR A 26 -15.20 13.65 6.98
N ASP A 27 -15.53 13.41 5.71
CA ASP A 27 -16.88 13.07 5.28
C ASP A 27 -17.24 11.59 5.47
N VAL A 28 -18.54 11.29 5.49
CA VAL A 28 -19.08 9.93 5.67
C VAL A 28 -18.60 8.96 4.59
N SER A 29 -18.44 9.41 3.35
CA SER A 29 -18.02 8.56 2.24
C SER A 29 -16.58 8.10 2.43
N ASN A 30 -15.68 9.03 2.80
CA ASN A 30 -14.30 8.68 3.11
C ASN A 30 -14.20 7.77 4.34
N TYR A 31 -14.96 8.03 5.41
CA TYR A 31 -14.99 7.11 6.55
C TYR A 31 -15.55 5.73 6.19
N SER A 32 -16.60 5.67 5.35
CA SER A 32 -17.16 4.41 4.87
C SER A 32 -16.12 3.58 4.12
N ARG A 33 -15.33 4.22 3.24
CA ARG A 33 -14.21 3.60 2.52
C ARG A 33 -13.07 3.15 3.45
N LYS A 34 -12.86 3.88 4.55
CA LYS A 34 -11.90 3.49 5.59
C LYS A 34 -12.35 2.26 6.36
N GLU A 35 -13.62 2.22 6.76
CA GLU A 35 -14.23 1.09 7.46
C GLU A 35 -14.36 -0.16 6.56
N SER A 36 -14.60 0.00 5.25
CA SER A 36 -14.56 -1.09 4.27
C SER A 36 -13.14 -1.57 3.92
N GLY A 37 -12.12 -0.79 4.31
CA GLY A 37 -10.72 -1.08 4.03
C GLY A 37 -10.29 -0.82 2.58
N ASP A 38 -11.00 0.07 1.88
CA ASP A 38 -10.59 0.63 0.59
C ASP A 38 -9.60 1.78 0.75
N VAL A 39 -9.66 2.47 1.89
CA VAL A 39 -8.76 3.56 2.28
C VAL A 39 -8.13 3.22 3.63
N ARG A 40 -6.84 3.51 3.78
CA ARG A 40 -6.13 3.29 5.04
C ARG A 40 -6.60 4.28 6.11
N ILE A 41 -6.73 3.81 7.34
CA ILE A 41 -6.89 4.65 8.54
C ILE A 41 -5.49 4.96 9.07
N ILE A 42 -5.14 6.24 9.18
CA ILE A 42 -3.83 6.65 9.71
C ILE A 42 -3.82 6.55 11.24
N LYS A 43 -2.62 6.51 11.84
CA LYS A 43 -2.46 6.29 13.28
C LYS A 43 -3.25 7.30 14.13
N ASP A 44 -3.17 8.58 13.80
CA ASP A 44 -3.88 9.64 14.53
C ASP A 44 -5.41 9.49 14.46
N GLU A 45 -5.93 8.90 13.38
CA GLU A 45 -7.35 8.61 13.24
C GLU A 45 -7.75 7.42 14.11
N TRP A 46 -6.92 6.38 14.17
CA TRP A 46 -7.12 5.26 15.10
C TRP A 46 -7.18 5.75 16.55
N ASP A 47 -6.27 6.64 16.95
CA ASP A 47 -6.25 7.21 18.29
C ASP A 47 -7.54 7.98 18.62
N LYS A 48 -8.01 8.81 17.69
CA LYS A 48 -9.27 9.56 17.86
C LYS A 48 -10.49 8.65 17.94
N ILE A 49 -10.55 7.64 17.08
CA ILE A 49 -11.65 6.67 17.05
C ILE A 49 -11.68 5.85 18.34
N ALA A 50 -10.54 5.33 18.79
CA ALA A 50 -10.42 4.56 20.03
C ALA A 50 -10.89 5.38 21.24
N ARG A 51 -10.46 6.65 21.33
CA ARG A 51 -10.89 7.57 22.40
C ARG A 51 -12.38 7.87 22.36
N PHE A 52 -12.95 8.09 21.17
CA PHE A 52 -14.39 8.35 21.03
C PHE A 52 -15.24 7.12 21.36
N LEU A 53 -14.77 5.95 20.94
CA LEU A 53 -15.41 4.69 21.24
C LEU A 53 -15.13 4.20 22.65
N ASP A 54 -14.28 4.86 23.45
CA ASP A 54 -13.89 4.42 24.81
C ASP A 54 -13.43 2.94 24.81
N VAL A 55 -12.43 2.66 23.98
CA VAL A 55 -11.78 1.35 23.80
C VAL A 55 -10.28 1.54 23.55
N THR A 56 -9.50 0.45 23.62
CA THR A 56 -8.09 0.49 23.23
C THR A 56 -7.94 0.36 21.72
N ILE A 57 -6.77 0.72 21.18
CA ILE A 57 -6.52 0.60 19.73
C ILE A 57 -6.53 -0.89 19.36
N GLU A 58 -5.99 -1.74 20.22
CA GLU A 58 -5.89 -3.19 20.04
C GLU A 58 -7.27 -3.86 19.85
N ASP A 59 -8.31 -3.29 20.46
CA ASP A 59 -9.69 -3.78 20.38
C ASP A 59 -10.31 -3.54 18.99
N ILE A 60 -9.92 -2.46 18.30
CA ILE A 60 -10.50 -2.05 17.01
C ILE A 60 -9.55 -2.24 15.83
N TYR A 61 -8.26 -2.42 16.09
CA TYR A 61 -7.23 -2.50 15.06
C TYR A 61 -7.17 -3.88 14.41
N GLU A 62 -7.06 -3.85 13.09
CA GLU A 62 -6.84 -5.01 12.24
C GLU A 62 -5.73 -4.68 11.25
N GLU A 63 -4.74 -5.58 11.14
CA GLU A 63 -3.61 -5.41 10.23
C GLU A 63 -4.08 -5.22 8.79
N GLU A 64 -3.39 -4.35 8.05
CA GLU A 64 -3.58 -4.25 6.62
C GLU A 64 -2.66 -5.26 5.94
N GLU A 65 -3.24 -6.23 5.24
CA GLU A 65 -2.51 -6.95 4.22
C GLU A 65 -1.96 -5.91 3.23
N ALA A 66 -0.67 -5.94 2.96
CA ALA A 66 -0.01 -5.03 2.04
C ALA A 66 -0.58 -5.24 0.63
N LYS A 67 -1.64 -4.50 0.30
CA LYS A 67 -2.10 -4.38 -1.09
C LYS A 67 -1.02 -3.61 -1.84
N VAL A 68 -0.31 -4.31 -2.73
CA VAL A 68 0.60 -3.68 -3.69
C VAL A 68 -0.25 -2.79 -4.59
N VAL A 69 -0.28 -1.49 -4.29
CA VAL A 69 -0.90 -0.49 -5.16
C VAL A 69 0.10 -0.20 -6.28
N VAL A 70 -0.10 -0.82 -7.44
CA VAL A 70 0.63 -0.46 -8.66
C VAL A 70 -0.03 0.79 -9.23
N ASN A 71 0.53 1.97 -8.95
CA ASN A 71 0.10 3.23 -9.58
C ASN A 71 0.52 3.23 -11.05
N TYR A 72 -0.47 3.22 -11.96
CA TYR A 72 -0.27 3.30 -13.42
C TYR A 72 -0.36 4.74 -13.97
N ASP A 73 -0.10 5.77 -13.16
CA ASP A 73 -0.28 7.20 -13.54
C ASP A 73 0.76 7.75 -14.53
N HIS A 74 1.48 6.87 -15.24
CA HIS A 74 2.33 7.23 -16.38
C HIS A 74 1.96 6.40 -17.62
N PRO A 75 0.87 6.73 -18.34
CA PRO A 75 0.62 6.17 -19.65
C PRO A 75 1.61 6.80 -20.64
N VAL A 76 2.76 6.16 -20.80
CA VAL A 76 3.70 6.44 -21.89
C VAL A 76 3.11 5.73 -23.12
N PHE A 77 2.40 6.49 -23.95
CA PHE A 77 1.71 6.10 -25.21
C PHE A 77 0.30 5.51 -25.08
N ASN A 78 -0.70 6.31 -25.46
CA ASN A 78 -2.07 5.88 -25.76
C ASN A 78 -2.34 6.12 -27.26
N ASP A 79 -1.99 5.14 -28.10
CA ASP A 79 -2.51 5.04 -29.46
C ASP A 79 -3.30 3.74 -29.58
N SER A 80 -4.59 3.82 -29.30
CA SER A 80 -5.62 3.02 -29.97
C SER A 80 -6.99 3.47 -29.49
N SER A 81 -7.61 4.32 -30.29
CA SER A 81 -9.05 4.52 -30.31
C SER A 81 -9.76 3.17 -30.48
N SER A 82 -10.43 2.67 -29.45
CA SER A 82 -11.58 1.75 -29.59
C SER A 82 -12.34 1.63 -28.27
N GLY A 83 -13.67 1.70 -28.40
CA GLY A 83 -14.60 1.90 -27.30
C GLY A 83 -14.64 0.80 -26.24
N ASN A 84 -14.84 1.25 -25.01
CA ASN A 84 -15.76 0.69 -24.01
C ASN A 84 -15.69 -0.83 -23.77
N GLY A 85 -14.81 -1.26 -22.84
CA GLY A 85 -14.91 -2.58 -22.22
C GLY A 85 -13.59 -3.11 -21.66
N THR A 86 -13.32 -2.82 -20.39
CA THR A 86 -12.64 -3.69 -19.42
C THR A 86 -11.47 -4.56 -19.93
N MET A 87 -10.26 -4.00 -19.83
CA MET A 87 -9.15 -4.51 -19.01
C MET A 87 -8.71 -5.99 -19.23
N THR A 88 -7.84 -6.21 -20.22
CA THR A 88 -6.72 -7.18 -20.15
C THR A 88 -5.63 -6.85 -21.19
N GLN A 89 -5.00 -5.67 -21.12
CA GLN A 89 -3.67 -5.47 -21.73
C GLN A 89 -2.58 -5.96 -20.77
N PHE A 90 -2.68 -7.22 -20.36
CA PHE A 90 -1.57 -7.91 -19.73
C PHE A 90 -0.80 -8.63 -20.83
N HIS A 91 0.54 -8.56 -20.77
CA HIS A 91 1.49 -9.36 -21.56
C HIS A 91 1.94 -8.82 -22.92
N ASN A 92 2.65 -7.69 -22.94
CA ASN A 92 3.68 -7.47 -23.97
C ASN A 92 4.91 -6.74 -23.41
N ILE A 93 5.41 -7.15 -22.24
CA ILE A 93 6.80 -6.82 -21.90
C ILE A 93 7.67 -7.75 -22.76
N SER A 94 8.33 -7.18 -23.77
CA SER A 94 9.19 -7.93 -24.69
C SER A 94 10.21 -8.78 -23.91
N ALA A 95 10.37 -10.04 -24.29
CA ALA A 95 11.36 -10.94 -23.70
C ALA A 95 12.79 -10.35 -23.73
N SER A 96 13.09 -9.51 -24.73
CA SER A 96 14.36 -8.80 -24.82
C SER A 96 14.60 -7.81 -23.67
N ILE A 97 13.54 -7.17 -23.17
CA ILE A 97 13.61 -6.25 -22.03
C ILE A 97 13.80 -7.04 -20.73
N ILE A 98 13.12 -8.17 -20.61
CA ILE A 98 13.29 -9.06 -19.46
C ILE A 98 14.73 -9.58 -19.41
N GLN A 99 15.28 -9.99 -20.54
CA GLN A 99 16.65 -10.48 -20.63
C GLN A 99 17.66 -9.39 -20.28
N SER A 100 17.51 -8.17 -20.82
CA SER A 100 18.45 -7.08 -20.52
C SER A 100 18.43 -6.68 -19.04
N LEU A 101 17.26 -6.72 -18.40
CA LEU A 101 17.13 -6.47 -16.96
C LEU A 101 17.79 -7.57 -16.13
N GLN A 102 17.64 -8.84 -16.53
CA GLN A 102 18.30 -9.97 -15.87
C GLN A 102 19.83 -9.87 -15.97
N ASP A 103 20.34 -9.51 -17.15
CA ASP A 103 21.77 -9.32 -17.39
C ASP A 103 22.33 -8.18 -16.52
N TYR A 104 21.59 -7.06 -16.42
CA TYR A 104 21.98 -5.94 -15.56
C TYR A 104 21.98 -6.31 -14.08
N ILE A 105 20.99 -7.08 -13.62
CA ILE A 105 20.95 -7.59 -12.23
C ILE A 105 22.15 -8.51 -11.95
N ALA A 106 22.55 -9.34 -12.91
CA ALA A 106 23.72 -10.21 -12.78
C ALA A 106 25.01 -9.39 -12.61
N LEU A 107 25.22 -8.39 -13.48
CA LEU A 107 26.38 -7.48 -13.39
C LEU A 107 26.43 -6.72 -12.07
N LEU A 108 25.29 -6.20 -11.59
CA LEU A 108 25.23 -5.50 -10.32
C LEU A 108 25.54 -6.42 -9.13
N LYS A 109 25.11 -7.68 -9.17
CA LYS A 109 25.42 -8.65 -8.10
C LYS A 109 26.92 -8.97 -8.06
N GLU A 110 27.53 -9.16 -9.22
CA GLU A 110 28.97 -9.40 -9.33
C GLU A 110 29.79 -8.22 -8.80
N GLU A 111 29.44 -7.00 -9.22
CA GLU A 111 30.11 -5.79 -8.75
C GLU A 111 29.98 -5.61 -7.24
N ASN A 112 28.80 -5.89 -6.67
CA ASN A 112 28.59 -5.84 -5.23
C ASN A 112 29.46 -6.85 -4.47
N GLU A 113 29.64 -8.06 -4.99
CA GLU A 113 30.55 -9.03 -4.37
C GLU A 113 32.01 -8.59 -4.46
N ARG A 114 32.45 -8.07 -5.61
CA ARG A 114 33.80 -7.50 -5.76
C ARG A 114 34.07 -6.38 -4.77
N LEU A 115 33.13 -5.43 -4.62
CA LEU A 115 33.25 -4.33 -3.67
C LEU A 115 33.27 -4.83 -2.22
N LYS A 116 32.47 -5.84 -1.88
CA LYS A 116 32.52 -6.48 -0.56
C LYS A 116 33.86 -7.17 -0.29
N GLU A 117 34.46 -7.80 -1.30
CA GLU A 117 35.78 -8.41 -1.17
C GLU A 117 36.88 -7.36 -1.01
N GLU A 118 36.85 -6.27 -1.78
CA GLU A 118 37.80 -5.16 -1.62
C GLU A 118 37.72 -4.55 -0.21
N LEU A 119 36.51 -4.38 0.34
CA LEU A 119 36.32 -3.92 1.71
C LEU A 119 36.81 -4.91 2.78
N LYS A 120 36.81 -6.22 2.48
CA LYS A 120 37.34 -7.26 3.38
C LYS A 120 38.86 -7.34 3.32
N THR A 121 39.49 -7.00 2.20
CA THR A 121 40.96 -6.90 2.13
C THR A 121 41.39 -5.65 2.90
N PRO A 122 42.14 -5.77 4.02
CA PRO A 122 42.61 -4.59 4.71
C PRO A 122 43.55 -3.84 3.77
N LYS A 123 43.18 -2.64 3.33
CA LYS A 123 44.13 -1.70 2.74
C LYS A 123 45.28 -1.57 3.74
N ALA A 124 46.42 -2.15 3.40
CA ALA A 124 47.65 -1.94 4.15
C ALA A 124 47.88 -0.43 4.16
N ARG A 125 47.57 0.18 5.31
CA ARG A 125 47.85 1.59 5.58
C ARG A 125 49.38 1.70 5.58
N ARG A 126 49.94 2.14 4.46
CA ARG A 126 51.25 2.79 4.43
C ARG A 126 51.09 4.24 4.83
#